data_AF-A0A2M7QVF6-F1
#
_entry.id   AF-A0A2M7QVF6-F1
#
_cell.length_a   1.000
_cell.length_b   1.000
_cell.length_c   1.000
_cell.angle_alpha   90.00
_cell.angle_beta   90.00
_cell.angle_gamma   90.00
#
_symmetry.space_group_name_H-M   'P 1'
#
loop_
_entity.id
_entity.type
_entity.pdbx_description
1 polymer ?
#
loop_
_entity_poly.entity_id
_entity_poly.type
_entity_poly.pdbx_seq_one_letter_code
_entity_poly.pdbx_strand_id
1 'polypeptide(L)'
;MTKQIWHYLLGVVVCLSLSVQPAQAQQAILSDDFAFSKTQWQAIRDVGQYWKVTNGLLEGYIPYSSTITELVPVDSIWQPVESYLFKLDYLPLLGVDKNISFGVIDKKNWYEFHFTTVETQVVRVKNGVAIWTKSFPFVLNNGNLYHLALSFNQGRIALDVNNSLIFETTDPTYDVGGGKVGLKASTGSVFPTKVRIDNVEVRTIEPTQSKGFSLGVDLLKQTDPQWADLEYDTAAYWSPTASSFKNWACNLLSEVMLLQYHGITQLPDGQPMNPITLNTWLLQNNGFYFSPKTGNINRQSLSQLTALVSEKLGTPKLEFSYARENLIQTAIEQIEKGNPVILELDGHFVVADGFTDDRSDLLIKDPAYEVEKLSQHPLALKSVRLFTPSQTDLSYLKVVSDQPLAVQISQADAPLETTTDREQLRSTFVNESDSLGPVTYVTEVTKPASSGYTITIDNSSNQPAAVQLSSYQTNGSEQTLLDQSLDPGTHQYNLEYQKESESKLTAIKEQAEAPSLSDTIRQLRKDRQIRSARVAQALLSLVPPPLKHNKKTVKLLRIMRLIVKTSPKLFISPYAKTLLLDQIKLLIANYS
;
A
#
# COMPACT_ATOMS: atom_id res chain seq x y z
N MET A 1 62.08 34.03 -36.11
CA MET A 1 61.30 35.08 -36.78
C MET A 1 59.85 34.63 -36.87
N THR A 2 59.00 35.29 -36.07
CA THR A 2 57.55 35.50 -36.23
C THR A 2 56.63 34.36 -36.72
N LYS A 3 55.75 33.90 -35.82
CA LYS A 3 54.26 33.86 -35.91
C LYS A 3 53.73 32.67 -35.08
N GLN A 4 52.54 32.63 -34.50
CA GLN A 4 51.56 33.60 -34.02
C GLN A 4 50.51 32.72 -33.32
N ILE A 5 50.12 33.04 -32.09
CA ILE A 5 49.14 32.29 -31.28
C ILE A 5 47.75 32.39 -31.90
N TRP A 6 47.03 31.28 -32.04
CA TRP A 6 45.56 31.26 -32.13
C TRP A 6 44.97 30.06 -31.40
N HIS A 7 44.08 30.36 -30.45
CA HIS A 7 43.21 29.46 -29.72
C HIS A 7 42.00 29.11 -30.57
N TYR A 8 41.54 27.86 -30.54
CA TYR A 8 40.12 27.53 -30.70
C TYR A 8 39.75 26.33 -29.83
N LEU A 9 39.01 26.63 -28.75
CA LEU A 9 38.16 25.68 -28.04
C LEU A 9 37.02 25.27 -28.97
N LEU A 10 36.92 23.98 -29.30
CA LEU A 10 35.74 23.42 -29.94
C LEU A 10 34.76 23.01 -28.84
N GLY A 11 33.88 23.92 -28.45
CA GLY A 11 32.71 23.60 -27.64
C GLY A 11 31.70 22.84 -28.49
N VAL A 12 31.52 21.55 -28.21
CA VAL A 12 30.42 20.77 -28.77
C VAL A 12 29.15 21.19 -28.05
N VAL A 13 28.37 22.08 -28.67
CA VAL A 13 26.98 22.33 -28.29
C VAL A 13 26.15 21.18 -28.87
N VAL A 14 25.81 20.21 -28.03
CA VAL A 14 24.76 19.25 -28.34
C VAL A 14 23.43 20.00 -28.26
N CYS A 15 22.93 20.46 -29.41
CA CYS A 15 21.53 20.85 -29.54
C CYS A 15 20.67 19.59 -29.36
N LEU A 16 20.18 19.37 -28.14
CA LEU A 16 19.02 18.54 -27.89
C LEU A 16 17.82 19.16 -28.63
N SER A 17 17.61 18.72 -29.87
CA SER A 17 16.34 18.90 -30.54
C SER A 17 15.32 18.08 -29.77
N LEU A 18 14.54 18.73 -28.90
CA LEU A 18 13.28 18.19 -28.41
C LEU A 18 12.40 17.92 -29.63
N SER A 19 12.42 16.68 -30.12
CA SER A 19 11.44 16.21 -31.07
C SER A 19 10.09 16.21 -30.34
N VAL A 20 9.32 17.26 -30.54
CA VAL A 20 7.89 17.25 -30.26
C VAL A 20 7.34 16.11 -31.09
N GLN A 21 6.94 15.02 -30.44
CA GLN A 21 6.27 13.93 -31.12
C GLN A 21 5.05 14.52 -31.86
N PRO A 22 4.77 14.07 -33.10
CA PRO A 22 3.60 14.55 -33.82
C PRO A 22 2.37 14.27 -32.96
N ALA A 23 1.60 15.32 -32.66
CA ALA A 23 0.34 15.23 -31.96
C ALA A 23 -0.51 14.14 -32.63
N GLN A 24 -0.93 13.14 -31.85
CA GLN A 24 -1.87 12.13 -32.30
C GLN A 24 -3.15 12.81 -32.82
N ALA A 25 -3.77 12.21 -33.84
CA ALA A 25 -4.79 12.85 -34.66
C ALA A 25 -6.05 13.23 -33.86
N GLN A 26 -6.28 14.53 -33.68
CA GLN A 26 -7.52 15.07 -33.10
C GLN A 26 -8.69 14.90 -34.08
N GLN A 27 -9.68 14.05 -33.74
CA GLN A 27 -10.87 13.85 -34.56
C GLN A 27 -11.83 15.04 -34.40
N ALA A 28 -12.24 15.66 -35.51
CA ALA A 28 -13.25 16.70 -35.47
C ALA A 28 -14.64 16.11 -35.12
N ILE A 29 -15.31 16.71 -34.15
CA ILE A 29 -16.69 16.38 -33.74
C ILE A 29 -17.66 17.30 -34.48
N LEU A 30 -17.36 18.61 -34.48
CA LEU A 30 -18.22 19.66 -35.00
C LEU A 30 -17.36 20.77 -35.58
N SER A 31 -17.77 21.34 -36.72
CA SER A 31 -17.28 22.62 -37.21
C SER A 31 -18.42 23.40 -37.85
N ASP A 32 -18.51 24.69 -37.53
CA ASP A 32 -19.56 25.58 -38.04
C ASP A 32 -19.05 27.02 -38.14
N ASP A 33 -19.04 27.55 -39.35
CA ASP A 33 -18.71 28.95 -39.69
C ASP A 33 -19.99 29.79 -39.91
N PHE A 34 -21.16 29.22 -39.63
CA PHE A 34 -22.47 29.84 -39.80
C PHE A 34 -22.72 30.50 -41.15
N ALA A 35 -22.02 30.10 -42.22
CA ALA A 35 -22.13 30.74 -43.54
C ALA A 35 -23.56 30.68 -44.11
N PHE A 36 -24.33 29.64 -43.75
CA PHE A 36 -25.67 29.39 -44.31
C PHE A 36 -26.79 29.32 -43.26
N SER A 37 -26.58 28.64 -42.13
CA SER A 37 -27.65 28.40 -41.14
C SER A 37 -27.09 27.96 -39.78
N LYS A 38 -27.98 27.74 -38.80
CA LYS A 38 -27.65 27.18 -37.48
C LYS A 38 -28.20 25.75 -37.27
N THR A 39 -28.41 24.98 -38.34
CA THR A 39 -29.10 23.67 -38.28
C THR A 39 -28.37 22.62 -37.44
N GLN A 40 -27.08 22.80 -37.18
CA GLN A 40 -26.28 21.94 -36.31
C GLN A 40 -26.58 22.17 -34.81
N TRP A 41 -27.40 23.16 -34.48
CA TRP A 41 -27.63 23.64 -33.11
C TRP A 41 -29.10 23.59 -32.72
N GLN A 42 -29.36 23.23 -31.46
CA GLN A 42 -30.68 23.25 -30.84
C GLN A 42 -30.69 24.10 -29.57
N ALA A 43 -31.79 24.82 -29.34
CA ALA A 43 -31.98 25.60 -28.13
C ALA A 43 -32.38 24.70 -26.95
N ILE A 44 -31.76 24.90 -25.79
CA ILE A 44 -32.06 24.12 -24.59
C ILE A 44 -32.73 24.92 -23.49
N ARG A 45 -32.61 26.25 -23.44
CA ARG A 45 -33.26 27.07 -22.40
C ARG A 45 -34.51 27.80 -22.88
N ASP A 46 -34.66 27.98 -24.18
CA ASP A 46 -35.80 28.63 -24.82
C ASP A 46 -36.12 27.98 -26.18
N VAL A 47 -36.89 28.68 -27.01
CA VAL A 47 -37.29 28.25 -28.36
C VAL A 47 -36.33 28.73 -29.48
N GLY A 48 -35.15 29.26 -29.12
CA GLY A 48 -34.11 29.72 -30.05
C GLY A 48 -34.39 31.07 -30.71
N GLN A 49 -35.39 31.82 -30.24
CA GLN A 49 -35.86 33.09 -30.82
C GLN A 49 -34.83 34.24 -30.73
N TYR A 50 -33.87 34.15 -29.81
CA TYR A 50 -32.85 35.17 -29.60
C TYR A 50 -31.59 34.98 -30.46
N TRP A 51 -31.54 33.91 -31.27
CA TRP A 51 -30.40 33.56 -32.11
C TRP A 51 -30.76 33.62 -33.58
N LYS A 52 -29.97 34.35 -34.37
CA LYS A 52 -30.12 34.45 -35.82
C LYS A 52 -28.76 34.47 -36.50
N VAL A 53 -28.65 33.89 -37.68
CA VAL A 53 -27.46 34.07 -38.53
C VAL A 53 -27.63 35.39 -39.29
N THR A 54 -26.65 36.29 -39.21
CA THR A 54 -26.65 37.59 -39.90
C THR A 54 -25.28 37.80 -40.53
N ASN A 55 -25.23 37.91 -41.86
CA ASN A 55 -23.98 38.07 -42.63
C ASN A 55 -22.94 36.98 -42.34
N GLY A 56 -23.38 35.72 -42.26
CA GLY A 56 -22.51 34.57 -41.96
C GLY A 56 -22.10 34.44 -40.50
N LEU A 57 -22.59 35.29 -39.60
CA LEU A 57 -22.25 35.22 -38.17
C LEU A 57 -23.47 34.82 -37.35
N LEU A 58 -23.30 33.94 -36.37
CA LEU A 58 -24.35 33.69 -35.39
C LEU A 58 -24.45 34.86 -34.42
N GLU A 59 -25.59 35.55 -34.41
CA GLU A 59 -25.88 36.69 -33.53
C GLU A 59 -26.87 36.28 -32.45
N GLY A 60 -26.46 36.41 -31.18
CA GLY A 60 -27.33 36.31 -30.00
C GLY A 60 -27.71 37.71 -29.52
N TYR A 61 -29.01 38.00 -29.41
CA TYR A 61 -29.51 39.29 -28.94
C TYR A 61 -30.68 39.15 -27.96
N ILE A 62 -30.50 39.68 -26.75
CA ILE A 62 -31.49 39.63 -25.68
C ILE A 62 -31.85 41.06 -25.27
N PRO A 63 -33.08 41.52 -25.56
CA PRO A 63 -33.50 42.89 -25.24
C PRO A 63 -34.10 43.04 -23.83
N TYR A 64 -34.21 41.97 -23.05
CA TYR A 64 -34.86 41.95 -21.74
C TYR A 64 -33.89 41.54 -20.63
N SER A 65 -34.16 41.93 -19.38
CA SER A 65 -33.41 41.48 -18.19
C SER A 65 -33.70 40.02 -17.83
N SER A 66 -32.86 39.45 -16.97
CA SER A 66 -33.06 38.11 -16.34
C SER A 66 -33.37 36.99 -17.32
N THR A 67 -32.77 37.03 -18.51
CA THR A 67 -33.05 36.10 -19.60
C THR A 67 -31.78 35.34 -19.97
N ILE A 68 -31.87 34.02 -20.13
CA ILE A 68 -30.76 33.18 -20.56
C ILE A 68 -31.22 32.41 -21.81
N THR A 69 -30.41 32.49 -22.87
CA THR A 69 -30.56 31.69 -24.07
C THR A 69 -29.32 30.87 -24.32
N GLU A 70 -29.48 29.64 -24.80
CA GLU A 70 -28.38 28.71 -24.97
C GLU A 70 -28.66 27.73 -26.10
N LEU A 71 -27.68 27.59 -26.99
CA LEU A 71 -27.65 26.60 -28.06
C LEU A 71 -26.60 25.53 -27.73
N VAL A 72 -26.93 24.27 -27.99
CA VAL A 72 -25.98 23.14 -27.97
C VAL A 72 -26.08 22.38 -29.28
N PRO A 73 -25.06 21.58 -29.67
CA PRO A 73 -25.15 20.74 -30.86
C PRO A 73 -26.33 19.77 -30.80
N VAL A 74 -26.95 19.49 -31.94
CA VAL A 74 -28.01 18.47 -32.05
C VAL A 74 -27.45 17.08 -31.74
N ASP A 75 -28.30 16.19 -31.21
CA ASP A 75 -27.88 14.82 -30.80
C ASP A 75 -27.32 13.99 -31.96
N SER A 76 -27.76 14.24 -33.20
CA SER A 76 -27.26 13.52 -34.37
C SER A 76 -25.81 13.88 -34.75
N ILE A 77 -25.28 14.99 -34.24
CA ILE A 77 -23.91 15.44 -34.48
C ILE A 77 -23.02 15.12 -33.26
N TRP A 78 -23.57 15.28 -32.06
CA TRP A 78 -22.78 15.10 -30.84
C TRP A 78 -22.62 13.63 -30.46
N GLN A 79 -21.38 13.15 -30.48
CA GLN A 79 -21.02 11.88 -29.86
C GLN A 79 -20.58 12.12 -28.40
N PRO A 80 -20.97 11.27 -27.44
CA PRO A 80 -20.47 11.36 -26.07
C PRO A 80 -18.94 11.29 -26.06
N VAL A 81 -18.30 12.35 -25.58
CA VAL A 81 -16.86 12.46 -25.41
C VAL A 81 -16.56 12.99 -24.02
N GLU A 82 -15.48 12.51 -23.39
CA GLU A 82 -15.05 12.97 -22.07
C GLU A 82 -14.03 14.10 -22.14
N SER A 83 -13.36 14.22 -23.29
CA SER A 83 -12.25 15.14 -23.49
C SER A 83 -12.31 15.78 -24.87
N TYR A 84 -12.31 17.11 -24.92
CA TYR A 84 -12.34 17.86 -26.18
C TYR A 84 -11.69 19.24 -26.07
N LEU A 85 -11.33 19.76 -27.24
CA LEU A 85 -10.95 21.14 -27.48
C LEU A 85 -12.10 21.85 -28.18
N PHE A 86 -12.60 22.93 -27.59
CA PHE A 86 -13.67 23.76 -28.10
C PHE A 86 -13.14 25.15 -28.44
N LYS A 87 -13.11 25.49 -29.72
CA LYS A 87 -12.67 26.78 -30.24
C LYS A 87 -13.82 27.57 -30.83
N LEU A 88 -13.74 28.89 -30.72
CA LEU A 88 -14.64 29.81 -31.40
C LEU A 88 -14.04 31.22 -31.51
N ASP A 89 -14.55 31.97 -32.47
CA ASP A 89 -14.41 33.41 -32.54
C ASP A 89 -15.58 34.06 -31.80
N TYR A 90 -15.29 34.93 -30.84
CA TYR A 90 -16.28 35.54 -29.96
C TYR A 90 -16.17 37.07 -29.98
N LEU A 91 -17.23 37.75 -30.39
CA LEU A 91 -17.33 39.21 -30.46
C LEU A 91 -18.50 39.71 -29.58
N PRO A 92 -18.24 40.12 -28.34
CA PRO A 92 -19.25 40.77 -27.52
C PRO A 92 -19.47 42.21 -28.01
N LEU A 93 -20.73 42.63 -28.12
CA LEU A 93 -21.13 43.93 -28.66
C LEU A 93 -21.84 44.80 -27.62
N LEU A 94 -22.75 44.22 -26.84
CA LEU A 94 -23.53 44.92 -25.82
C LEU A 94 -23.69 44.03 -24.57
N GLY A 95 -23.92 44.68 -23.42
CA GLY A 95 -24.13 44.01 -22.15
C GLY A 95 -22.84 43.83 -21.34
N VAL A 96 -23.01 43.34 -20.12
CA VAL A 96 -21.91 43.07 -19.18
C VAL A 96 -21.65 41.58 -19.01
N ASP A 97 -22.70 40.75 -19.08
CA ASP A 97 -22.61 39.29 -18.95
C ASP A 97 -22.25 38.66 -20.30
N LYS A 98 -21.11 37.97 -20.37
CA LYS A 98 -20.76 37.10 -21.49
C LYS A 98 -20.53 35.71 -20.97
N ASN A 99 -21.00 34.71 -21.70
CA ASN A 99 -20.96 33.33 -21.24
C ASN A 99 -20.67 32.37 -22.39
N ILE A 100 -19.92 31.31 -22.09
CA ILE A 100 -19.85 30.09 -22.89
C ILE A 100 -20.03 28.91 -21.95
N SER A 101 -20.73 27.87 -22.40
CA SER A 101 -20.94 26.67 -21.61
C SER A 101 -20.19 25.48 -22.21
N PHE A 102 -19.89 24.52 -21.36
CA PHE A 102 -19.24 23.26 -21.70
C PHE A 102 -19.69 22.19 -20.70
N GLY A 103 -19.47 20.90 -20.95
CA GLY A 103 -20.00 19.88 -20.04
C GLY A 103 -21.52 19.87 -19.92
N VAL A 104 -22.25 20.37 -20.92
CA VAL A 104 -23.71 20.51 -20.86
C VAL A 104 -24.38 19.15 -21.08
N ILE A 105 -24.89 18.56 -20.00
CA ILE A 105 -25.69 17.34 -20.05
C ILE A 105 -27.17 17.71 -20.20
N ASP A 106 -27.62 18.65 -19.37
CA ASP A 106 -28.98 19.18 -19.38
C ASP A 106 -29.04 20.59 -18.74
N LYS A 107 -30.24 21.16 -18.58
CA LYS A 107 -30.42 22.54 -18.03
C LYS A 107 -29.95 22.70 -16.57
N LYS A 108 -29.77 21.60 -15.85
CA LYS A 108 -29.39 21.50 -14.43
C LYS A 108 -27.96 20.98 -14.22
N ASN A 109 -27.28 20.50 -15.26
CA ASN A 109 -25.97 19.87 -15.18
C ASN A 109 -25.06 20.41 -16.30
N TRP A 110 -24.17 21.35 -15.98
CA TRP A 110 -23.32 22.05 -16.94
C TRP A 110 -22.16 22.79 -16.26
N TYR A 111 -21.16 23.18 -17.07
CA TYR A 111 -20.10 24.13 -16.70
C TYR A 111 -20.21 25.40 -17.54
N GLU A 112 -19.79 26.55 -17.00
CA GLU A 112 -19.63 27.78 -17.78
C GLU A 112 -18.36 28.53 -17.44
N PHE A 113 -17.90 29.31 -18.40
CA PHE A 113 -17.16 30.53 -18.12
C PHE A 113 -18.13 31.72 -18.15
N HIS A 114 -18.22 32.43 -17.04
CA HIS A 114 -19.00 33.64 -16.84
C HIS A 114 -18.05 34.83 -16.78
N PHE A 115 -18.00 35.62 -17.85
CA PHE A 115 -17.18 36.83 -17.94
C PHE A 115 -18.00 38.03 -17.46
N THR A 116 -17.57 38.64 -16.37
CA THR A 116 -18.16 39.87 -15.80
C THR A 116 -17.36 41.10 -16.23
N THR A 117 -17.65 42.26 -15.64
CA THR A 117 -16.86 43.48 -15.83
C THR A 117 -15.58 43.54 -15.01
N VAL A 118 -15.40 42.65 -14.03
CA VAL A 118 -14.26 42.68 -13.10
C VAL A 118 -13.43 41.41 -13.12
N GLU A 119 -14.05 40.26 -13.35
CA GLU A 119 -13.39 38.95 -13.36
C GLU A 119 -14.13 37.96 -14.26
N THR A 120 -13.49 36.81 -14.47
CA THR A 120 -14.12 35.64 -15.06
C THR A 120 -14.28 34.57 -14.00
N GLN A 121 -15.43 33.90 -13.98
CA GLN A 121 -15.72 32.77 -13.12
C GLN A 121 -15.87 31.51 -13.96
N VAL A 122 -15.21 30.43 -13.60
CA VAL A 122 -15.59 29.09 -14.04
C VAL A 122 -16.53 28.49 -12.98
N VAL A 123 -17.69 28.03 -13.41
CA VAL A 123 -18.73 27.50 -12.50
C VAL A 123 -19.13 26.12 -12.97
N ARG A 124 -19.28 25.19 -12.01
CA ARG A 124 -19.98 23.93 -12.22
C ARG A 124 -21.32 23.94 -11.52
N VAL A 125 -22.37 23.64 -12.30
CA VAL A 125 -23.72 23.43 -11.80
C VAL A 125 -24.07 21.95 -11.89
N LYS A 126 -24.53 21.38 -10.76
CA LYS A 126 -25.03 20.01 -10.66
C LYS A 126 -26.38 20.01 -9.97
N ASN A 127 -27.37 19.33 -10.56
CA ASN A 127 -28.74 19.33 -10.08
C ASN A 127 -29.35 20.73 -9.87
N GLY A 128 -28.90 21.71 -10.67
CA GLY A 128 -29.36 23.10 -10.61
C GLY A 128 -28.70 23.95 -9.52
N VAL A 129 -27.68 23.44 -8.84
CA VAL A 129 -26.94 24.15 -7.79
C VAL A 129 -25.48 24.30 -8.21
N ALA A 130 -24.89 25.49 -8.01
CA ALA A 130 -23.46 25.68 -8.18
C ALA A 130 -22.71 24.93 -7.07
N ILE A 131 -21.96 23.89 -7.45
CA ILE A 131 -21.22 23.03 -6.50
C ILE A 131 -19.71 23.34 -6.47
N TRP A 132 -19.22 24.05 -7.48
CA TRP A 132 -17.84 24.49 -7.56
C TRP A 132 -17.74 25.76 -8.39
N THR A 133 -16.94 26.73 -7.92
CA THR A 133 -16.71 28.00 -8.59
C THR A 133 -15.26 28.41 -8.39
N LYS A 134 -14.63 28.97 -9.43
CA LYS A 134 -13.29 29.57 -9.33
C LYS A 134 -13.20 30.84 -10.16
N SER A 135 -12.69 31.91 -9.55
CA SER A 135 -12.53 33.23 -10.18
C SER A 135 -11.08 33.49 -10.60
N PHE A 136 -10.90 34.25 -11.68
CA PHE A 136 -9.59 34.76 -12.12
C PHE A 136 -9.72 36.12 -12.83
N PRO A 137 -8.69 37.00 -12.75
CA PRO A 137 -8.79 38.40 -13.18
C PRO A 137 -8.65 38.54 -14.70
N PHE A 138 -9.68 38.14 -15.44
CA PHE A 138 -9.78 38.31 -16.88
C PHE A 138 -11.17 38.84 -17.26
N VAL A 139 -11.27 39.68 -18.28
CA VAL A 139 -12.54 40.26 -18.75
C VAL A 139 -12.58 40.34 -20.28
N LEU A 140 -13.77 40.20 -20.86
CA LEU A 140 -14.01 40.44 -22.27
C LEU A 140 -14.65 41.82 -22.46
N ASN A 141 -13.94 42.72 -23.13
CA ASN A 141 -14.42 44.05 -23.51
C ASN A 141 -15.27 44.00 -24.79
N ASN A 142 -16.37 44.75 -24.79
CA ASN A 142 -17.23 44.89 -25.97
C ASN A 142 -16.47 45.55 -27.14
N GLY A 143 -16.76 45.11 -28.36
CA GLY A 143 -16.14 45.62 -29.59
C GLY A 143 -14.85 44.93 -30.01
N ASN A 144 -14.29 44.05 -29.17
CA ASN A 144 -13.08 43.29 -29.49
C ASN A 144 -13.43 41.86 -29.94
N LEU A 145 -12.78 41.39 -30.99
CA LEU A 145 -12.83 39.98 -31.38
C LEU A 145 -11.84 39.18 -30.53
N TYR A 146 -12.28 38.03 -30.02
CA TYR A 146 -11.45 37.10 -29.26
C TYR A 146 -11.47 35.73 -29.92
N HIS A 147 -10.29 35.12 -30.05
CA HIS A 147 -10.16 33.71 -30.41
C HIS A 147 -10.08 32.91 -29.12
N LEU A 148 -11.17 32.23 -28.77
CA LEU A 148 -11.25 31.42 -27.55
C LEU A 148 -10.92 29.97 -27.87
N ALA A 149 -10.08 29.33 -27.05
CA ALA A 149 -9.90 27.89 -27.08
C ALA A 149 -10.02 27.32 -25.66
N LEU A 150 -11.02 26.46 -25.46
CA LEU A 150 -11.31 25.80 -24.19
C LEU A 150 -10.92 24.34 -24.31
N SER A 151 -10.00 23.89 -23.46
CA SER A 151 -9.69 22.46 -23.30
C SER A 151 -10.41 21.93 -22.08
N PHE A 152 -11.27 20.93 -22.27
CA PHE A 152 -11.90 20.18 -21.20
C PHE A 152 -11.45 18.73 -21.28
N ASN A 153 -10.78 18.25 -20.25
CA ASN A 153 -10.25 16.89 -20.19
C ASN A 153 -10.47 16.29 -18.81
N GLN A 154 -11.52 15.48 -18.65
CA GLN A 154 -11.79 14.73 -17.42
C GLN A 154 -11.66 15.58 -16.13
N GLY A 155 -12.27 16.77 -16.13
CA GLY A 155 -12.22 17.71 -15.00
C GLY A 155 -11.08 18.73 -15.05
N ARG A 156 -10.04 18.53 -15.87
CA ARG A 156 -9.04 19.57 -16.18
C ARG A 156 -9.63 20.56 -17.18
N ILE A 157 -9.59 21.84 -16.81
CA ILE A 157 -10.19 22.94 -17.57
C ILE A 157 -9.09 23.96 -17.85
N ALA A 158 -8.86 24.27 -19.12
CA ALA A 158 -7.97 25.35 -19.54
C ALA A 158 -8.67 26.26 -20.55
N LEU A 159 -8.33 27.55 -20.51
CA LEU A 159 -8.83 28.56 -21.44
C LEU A 159 -7.66 29.37 -22.00
N ASP A 160 -7.50 29.31 -23.31
CA ASP A 160 -6.64 30.20 -24.08
C ASP A 160 -7.48 31.31 -24.71
N VAL A 161 -6.94 32.53 -24.70
CA VAL A 161 -7.51 33.67 -25.42
C VAL A 161 -6.43 34.28 -26.29
N ASN A 162 -6.71 34.39 -27.59
CA ASN A 162 -5.77 34.88 -28.60
C ASN A 162 -4.43 34.12 -28.54
N ASN A 163 -4.51 32.79 -28.47
CA ASN A 163 -3.37 31.86 -28.36
C ASN A 163 -2.51 32.03 -27.10
N SER A 164 -3.03 32.66 -26.05
CA SER A 164 -2.36 32.77 -24.76
C SER A 164 -3.17 32.06 -23.67
N LEU A 165 -2.55 31.13 -22.94
CA LEU A 165 -3.16 30.48 -21.79
C LEU A 165 -3.42 31.50 -20.69
N ILE A 166 -4.69 31.75 -20.38
CA ILE A 166 -5.09 32.73 -19.35
C ILE A 166 -5.62 32.07 -18.09
N PHE A 167 -6.03 30.80 -18.16
CA PHE A 167 -6.58 30.06 -17.04
C PHE A 167 -6.37 28.56 -17.19
N GLU A 168 -6.01 27.91 -16.08
CA GLU A 168 -5.94 26.46 -15.97
C GLU A 168 -6.28 26.02 -14.55
N THR A 169 -7.10 24.98 -14.41
CA THR A 169 -7.44 24.37 -13.12
C THR A 169 -7.96 22.94 -13.30
N THR A 170 -8.09 22.22 -12.20
CA THR A 170 -8.87 20.98 -12.12
C THR A 170 -10.11 21.22 -11.25
N ASP A 171 -11.27 20.71 -11.67
CA ASP A 171 -12.47 20.64 -10.84
C ASP A 171 -12.41 19.41 -9.91
N PRO A 172 -12.27 19.59 -8.58
CA PRO A 172 -12.17 18.49 -7.62
C PRO A 172 -13.50 17.73 -7.46
N THR A 173 -14.60 18.25 -7.99
CA THR A 173 -15.91 17.61 -7.91
C THR A 173 -16.23 16.73 -9.12
N TYR A 174 -15.36 16.69 -10.15
CA TYR A 174 -15.56 15.93 -11.40
C TYR A 174 -15.86 14.46 -11.09
N ASP A 175 -16.99 13.96 -11.60
CA ASP A 175 -17.51 12.63 -11.26
C ASP A 175 -17.81 11.76 -12.48
N VAL A 176 -18.39 12.29 -13.57
CA VAL A 176 -18.44 11.63 -14.89
C VAL A 176 -18.99 12.56 -15.98
N GLY A 177 -18.53 12.37 -17.22
CA GLY A 177 -19.16 12.86 -18.45
C GLY A 177 -18.66 14.21 -18.96
N GLY A 178 -18.20 14.24 -20.21
CA GLY A 178 -17.70 15.47 -20.84
C GLY A 178 -18.78 16.41 -21.35
N GLY A 179 -20.04 15.95 -21.50
CA GLY A 179 -21.21 16.75 -21.92
C GLY A 179 -21.03 17.47 -23.26
N LYS A 180 -22.00 18.32 -23.65
CA LYS A 180 -21.93 19.14 -24.87
C LYS A 180 -21.26 20.49 -24.63
N VAL A 181 -20.73 21.09 -25.70
CA VAL A 181 -20.42 22.54 -25.72
C VAL A 181 -21.71 23.36 -25.87
N GLY A 182 -21.71 24.60 -25.38
CA GLY A 182 -22.85 25.49 -25.44
C GLY A 182 -22.50 26.93 -25.81
N LEU A 183 -23.25 27.50 -26.75
CA LEU A 183 -23.21 28.91 -27.10
C LEU A 183 -24.28 29.63 -26.29
N LYS A 184 -23.86 30.54 -25.41
CA LYS A 184 -24.73 31.14 -24.41
C LYS A 184 -24.73 32.66 -24.50
N ALA A 185 -25.90 33.25 -24.29
CA ALA A 185 -26.05 34.67 -24.04
C ALA A 185 -27.01 34.84 -22.87
N SER A 186 -26.75 35.81 -22.01
CA SER A 186 -27.63 36.10 -20.88
C SER A 186 -27.65 37.56 -20.52
N THR A 187 -28.67 37.93 -19.77
CA THR A 187 -28.82 39.23 -19.11
C THR A 187 -29.15 38.98 -17.64
N GLY A 188 -28.42 39.62 -16.74
CA GLY A 188 -28.81 39.84 -15.36
C GLY A 188 -29.65 41.12 -15.23
N SER A 189 -29.22 42.00 -14.33
CA SER A 189 -29.81 43.33 -14.14
C SER A 189 -29.44 44.33 -15.24
N VAL A 190 -28.40 44.05 -16.03
CA VAL A 190 -27.93 44.88 -17.13
C VAL A 190 -28.30 44.23 -18.46
N PHE A 191 -29.01 44.97 -19.30
CA PHE A 191 -29.50 44.57 -20.61
C PHE A 191 -29.53 45.80 -21.54
N PRO A 192 -29.53 45.64 -22.87
CA PRO A 192 -29.51 44.38 -23.62
C PRO A 192 -28.13 43.70 -23.63
N THR A 193 -28.12 42.40 -23.93
CA THR A 193 -26.88 41.66 -24.29
C THR A 193 -26.88 41.36 -25.77
N LYS A 194 -25.74 41.56 -26.43
CA LYS A 194 -25.53 41.23 -27.84
C LYS A 194 -24.15 40.64 -28.07
N VAL A 195 -24.09 39.48 -28.72
CA VAL A 195 -22.84 38.78 -29.04
C VAL A 195 -22.89 38.25 -30.47
N ARG A 196 -21.72 38.11 -31.10
CA ARG A 196 -21.55 37.40 -32.37
C ARG A 196 -20.51 36.29 -32.21
N ILE A 197 -20.78 35.16 -32.84
CA ILE A 197 -19.97 33.95 -32.77
C ILE A 197 -19.72 33.44 -34.18
N ASP A 198 -18.51 32.96 -34.42
CA ASP A 198 -18.08 32.37 -35.69
C ASP A 198 -16.99 31.30 -35.48
N ASN A 199 -16.62 30.59 -36.54
CA ASN A 199 -15.50 29.64 -36.61
C ASN A 199 -15.50 28.65 -35.44
N VAL A 200 -16.67 28.09 -35.13
CA VAL A 200 -16.79 27.09 -34.07
C VAL A 200 -16.14 25.80 -34.53
N GLU A 201 -15.26 25.26 -33.69
CA GLU A 201 -14.61 23.98 -33.92
C GLU A 201 -14.56 23.19 -32.62
N VAL A 202 -14.98 21.93 -32.66
CA VAL A 202 -14.84 20.99 -31.55
C VAL A 202 -14.10 19.76 -32.04
N ARG A 203 -13.02 19.41 -31.35
CA ARG A 203 -12.22 18.21 -31.64
C ARG A 203 -12.08 17.36 -30.39
N THR A 204 -12.02 16.04 -30.55
CA THR A 204 -11.51 15.18 -29.48
C THR A 204 -10.06 15.55 -29.20
N ILE A 205 -9.70 15.53 -27.93
CA ILE A 205 -8.32 15.45 -27.51
C ILE A 205 -8.17 14.09 -26.86
N GLU A 206 -7.06 13.41 -27.14
CA GLU A 206 -6.67 12.28 -26.31
C GLU A 206 -6.71 12.77 -24.87
N PRO A 207 -7.35 12.05 -23.93
CA PRO A 207 -7.18 12.36 -22.53
C PRO A 207 -5.68 12.44 -22.33
N THR A 208 -5.16 13.60 -21.92
CA THR A 208 -3.83 13.60 -21.33
C THR A 208 -3.98 12.67 -20.15
N GLN A 209 -3.57 11.40 -20.31
CA GLN A 209 -3.17 10.58 -19.19
C GLN A 209 -2.32 11.53 -18.36
N SER A 210 -2.81 11.88 -17.16
CA SER A 210 -2.09 12.77 -16.26
C SER A 210 -0.66 12.27 -16.28
N LYS A 211 0.26 13.03 -16.89
CA LYS A 211 1.67 12.67 -16.98
C LYS A 211 2.26 12.96 -15.61
N GLY A 212 1.74 12.25 -14.61
CA GLY A 212 2.26 12.26 -13.28
C GLY A 212 3.74 11.94 -13.32
N PHE A 213 4.42 12.32 -12.25
CA PHE A 213 5.81 11.92 -12.08
C PHE A 213 5.87 10.40 -11.88
N SER A 214 6.75 9.70 -12.59
CA SER A 214 7.02 8.27 -12.40
C SER A 214 8.52 8.02 -12.53
N LEU A 215 9.02 7.10 -11.72
CA LEU A 215 10.40 6.65 -11.69
C LEU A 215 10.72 5.65 -12.81
N GLY A 216 9.72 5.16 -13.54
CA GLY A 216 9.91 4.24 -14.67
C GLY A 216 10.23 2.82 -14.22
N VAL A 217 9.56 2.32 -13.18
CA VAL A 217 9.69 0.91 -12.78
C VAL A 217 9.04 0.00 -13.82
N ASP A 218 9.77 -1.01 -14.28
CA ASP A 218 9.27 -2.00 -15.23
C ASP A 218 8.21 -2.89 -14.57
N LEU A 219 7.08 -3.10 -15.25
CA LEU A 219 5.99 -3.95 -14.76
C LEU A 219 6.29 -5.43 -15.04
N LEU A 220 6.17 -6.26 -13.99
CA LEU A 220 6.14 -7.72 -14.10
C LEU A 220 4.74 -8.24 -13.78
N LYS A 221 4.21 -9.13 -14.62
CA LYS A 221 2.88 -9.73 -14.44
C LYS A 221 2.97 -11.16 -13.91
N GLN A 222 2.10 -11.53 -12.97
CA GLN A 222 1.99 -12.89 -12.45
C GLN A 222 1.52 -13.88 -13.53
N THR A 223 0.87 -13.37 -14.59
CA THR A 223 0.35 -14.13 -15.73
C THR A 223 1.35 -14.30 -16.87
N ASP A 224 2.60 -13.84 -16.71
CA ASP A 224 3.64 -14.06 -17.71
C ASP A 224 3.89 -15.56 -17.93
N PRO A 225 3.81 -16.07 -19.18
CA PRO A 225 4.00 -17.49 -19.48
C PRO A 225 5.34 -18.09 -19.01
N GLN A 226 6.37 -17.27 -18.77
CA GLN A 226 7.66 -17.75 -18.29
C GLN A 226 7.59 -18.34 -16.88
N TRP A 227 6.70 -17.85 -16.01
CA TRP A 227 6.61 -18.29 -14.61
C TRP A 227 5.20 -18.57 -14.10
N ALA A 228 4.13 -18.12 -14.76
CA ALA A 228 2.76 -18.17 -14.26
C ALA A 228 2.33 -19.54 -13.71
N ASP A 229 2.77 -20.63 -14.35
CA ASP A 229 2.42 -22.01 -14.00
C ASP A 229 3.49 -22.73 -13.15
N LEU A 230 4.60 -22.07 -12.83
CA LEU A 230 5.60 -22.59 -11.87
C LEU A 230 5.09 -22.44 -10.44
N GLU A 231 5.58 -23.29 -9.53
CA GLU A 231 5.21 -23.23 -8.12
C GLU A 231 5.82 -21.98 -7.44
N TYR A 232 4.98 -21.25 -6.70
CA TYR A 232 5.40 -20.16 -5.83
C TYR A 232 5.80 -20.70 -4.46
N ASP A 233 6.97 -20.32 -3.93
CA ASP A 233 7.50 -20.86 -2.66
C ASP A 233 7.39 -22.40 -2.64
N THR A 234 6.57 -22.94 -1.73
CA THR A 234 6.17 -24.33 -1.60
C THR A 234 4.64 -24.41 -1.52
N ALA A 235 3.94 -23.58 -2.31
CA ALA A 235 2.50 -23.42 -2.21
C ALA A 235 1.72 -24.70 -2.51
N ALA A 236 2.29 -25.73 -3.10
CA ALA A 236 1.64 -27.04 -3.17
C ALA A 236 1.38 -27.64 -1.77
N TYR A 237 2.14 -27.23 -0.76
CA TYR A 237 1.95 -27.65 0.62
C TYR A 237 0.77 -26.94 1.31
N TRP A 238 0.68 -25.61 1.16
CA TRP A 238 -0.29 -24.79 1.92
C TRP A 238 -1.48 -24.27 1.08
N SER A 239 -1.40 -24.39 -0.25
CA SER A 239 -2.47 -24.09 -1.21
C SER A 239 -2.46 -25.10 -2.38
N PRO A 240 -2.79 -26.38 -2.12
CA PRO A 240 -2.62 -27.47 -3.09
C PRO A 240 -3.46 -27.32 -4.37
N THR A 241 -4.53 -26.54 -4.33
CA THR A 241 -5.41 -26.29 -5.49
C THR A 241 -4.98 -25.08 -6.33
N ALA A 242 -4.04 -24.26 -5.85
CA ALA A 242 -3.67 -23.00 -6.46
C ALA A 242 -2.19 -22.64 -6.25
N SER A 243 -1.25 -23.57 -6.39
CA SER A 243 0.14 -23.40 -5.96
C SER A 243 1.06 -22.52 -6.81
N SER A 244 0.59 -21.97 -7.93
CA SER A 244 1.49 -21.33 -8.91
C SER A 244 1.67 -19.82 -8.70
N PHE A 245 2.69 -19.26 -9.37
CA PHE A 245 3.00 -17.82 -9.37
C PHE A 245 1.80 -16.96 -9.72
N LYS A 246 0.97 -17.39 -10.70
CA LYS A 246 -0.23 -16.63 -11.09
C LYS A 246 -1.10 -16.28 -9.89
N ASN A 247 -1.17 -17.16 -8.89
CA ASN A 247 -2.07 -16.97 -7.75
C ASN A 247 -1.45 -16.13 -6.64
N TRP A 248 -0.17 -16.35 -6.29
CA TRP A 248 0.38 -15.89 -5.00
C TRP A 248 1.61 -14.98 -5.10
N ALA A 249 2.16 -14.74 -6.29
CA ALA A 249 3.46 -14.09 -6.44
C ALA A 249 3.42 -12.55 -6.49
N CYS A 250 2.31 -11.88 -6.18
CA CYS A 250 2.19 -10.42 -6.27
C CYS A 250 3.22 -9.71 -5.38
N ASN A 251 3.47 -10.25 -4.19
CA ASN A 251 4.50 -9.78 -3.29
C ASN A 251 5.89 -9.96 -3.91
N LEU A 252 6.25 -11.19 -4.28
CA LEU A 252 7.56 -11.51 -4.87
C LEU A 252 7.86 -10.71 -6.14
N LEU A 253 6.89 -10.56 -7.05
CA LEU A 253 7.08 -9.75 -8.26
C LEU A 253 7.30 -8.28 -7.92
N SER A 254 6.60 -7.76 -6.92
CA SER A 254 6.83 -6.39 -6.42
C SER A 254 8.25 -6.20 -5.87
N GLU A 255 8.76 -7.19 -5.14
CA GLU A 255 10.15 -7.19 -4.67
C GLU A 255 11.15 -7.23 -5.85
N VAL A 256 10.91 -8.06 -6.88
CA VAL A 256 11.78 -8.11 -8.08
C VAL A 256 11.80 -6.77 -8.81
N MET A 257 10.62 -6.15 -9.04
CA MET A 257 10.51 -4.86 -9.70
C MET A 257 11.33 -3.77 -8.97
N LEU A 258 11.22 -3.73 -7.63
CA LEU A 258 11.95 -2.80 -6.80
C LEU A 258 13.47 -3.05 -6.84
N LEU A 259 13.90 -4.31 -6.73
CA LEU A 259 15.32 -4.68 -6.79
C LEU A 259 15.95 -4.30 -8.14
N GLN A 260 15.26 -4.62 -9.24
CA GLN A 260 15.71 -4.27 -10.60
C GLN A 260 15.84 -2.76 -10.78
N TYR A 261 14.87 -1.98 -10.28
CA TYR A 261 14.93 -0.52 -10.32
C TYR A 261 16.18 0.05 -9.62
N HIS A 262 16.58 -0.54 -8.49
CA HIS A 262 17.82 -0.16 -7.79
C HIS A 262 19.10 -0.72 -8.43
N GLY A 263 19.02 -1.28 -9.63
CA GLY A 263 20.16 -1.83 -10.38
C GLY A 263 20.61 -3.21 -9.90
N ILE A 264 19.88 -3.86 -9.00
CA ILE A 264 20.16 -5.22 -8.51
C ILE A 264 19.56 -6.20 -9.52
N THR A 265 20.22 -6.32 -10.67
CA THR A 265 19.76 -7.11 -11.83
C THR A 265 20.30 -8.54 -11.84
N GLN A 266 21.12 -8.92 -10.86
CA GLN A 266 21.71 -10.25 -10.72
C GLN A 266 21.75 -10.68 -9.24
N LEU A 267 21.66 -11.99 -9.02
CA LEU A 267 21.90 -12.63 -7.72
C LEU A 267 23.40 -12.76 -7.42
N PRO A 268 23.81 -13.08 -6.18
CA PRO A 268 25.22 -13.23 -5.81
C PRO A 268 25.96 -14.30 -6.59
N ASP A 269 25.29 -15.29 -7.18
CA ASP A 269 25.90 -16.32 -8.03
C ASP A 269 26.01 -15.91 -9.51
N GLY A 270 25.49 -14.73 -9.88
CA GLY A 270 25.47 -14.21 -11.25
C GLY A 270 24.23 -14.59 -12.06
N GLN A 271 23.29 -15.36 -11.49
CA GLN A 271 22.00 -15.59 -12.13
C GLN A 271 21.23 -14.27 -12.27
N PRO A 272 20.41 -14.09 -13.34
CA PRO A 272 19.61 -12.88 -13.49
C PRO A 272 18.62 -12.72 -12.34
N MET A 273 18.37 -11.49 -11.88
CA MET A 273 17.31 -11.17 -10.92
C MET A 273 15.96 -11.21 -11.65
N ASN A 274 15.18 -12.28 -11.43
CA ASN A 274 13.84 -12.43 -11.98
C ASN A 274 12.96 -13.23 -10.99
N PRO A 275 11.64 -13.37 -11.24
CA PRO A 275 10.75 -14.03 -10.30
C PRO A 275 11.16 -15.48 -9.96
N ILE A 276 11.65 -16.24 -10.94
CA ILE A 276 12.02 -17.66 -10.77
C ILE A 276 13.27 -17.78 -9.89
N THR A 277 14.30 -17.01 -10.22
CA THR A 277 15.59 -17.06 -9.54
C THR A 277 15.50 -16.50 -8.13
N LEU A 278 14.73 -15.42 -7.90
CA LEU A 278 14.51 -14.89 -6.56
C LEU A 278 13.73 -15.87 -5.69
N ASN A 279 12.66 -16.49 -6.20
CA ASN A 279 11.92 -17.53 -5.46
C ASN A 279 12.84 -18.69 -5.03
N THR A 280 13.69 -19.15 -5.95
CA THR A 280 14.66 -20.22 -5.68
C THR A 280 15.68 -19.80 -4.62
N TRP A 281 16.19 -18.58 -4.70
CA TRP A 281 17.14 -18.07 -3.72
C TRP A 281 16.50 -17.96 -2.33
N LEU A 282 15.27 -17.46 -2.24
CA LEU A 282 14.54 -17.35 -0.97
C LEU A 282 14.30 -18.73 -0.34
N LEU A 283 13.92 -19.75 -1.12
CA LEU A 283 13.78 -21.12 -0.62
C LEU A 283 15.08 -21.68 -0.03
N GLN A 284 16.23 -21.30 -0.60
CA GLN A 284 17.55 -21.78 -0.17
C GLN A 284 18.14 -21.00 1.00
N ASN A 285 17.60 -19.81 1.31
CA ASN A 285 18.20 -18.86 2.27
C ASN A 285 17.17 -18.37 3.32
N ASN A 286 16.24 -19.24 3.75
CA ASN A 286 15.22 -18.91 4.76
C ASN A 286 14.42 -17.63 4.44
N GLY A 287 14.17 -17.41 3.16
CA GLY A 287 13.51 -16.22 2.64
C GLY A 287 11.99 -16.22 2.78
N PHE A 288 11.40 -17.31 3.28
CA PHE A 288 9.96 -17.42 3.57
C PHE A 288 9.74 -17.82 5.03
N TYR A 289 8.80 -17.17 5.71
CA TYR A 289 8.45 -17.49 7.09
C TYR A 289 7.85 -18.88 7.20
N PHE A 290 8.35 -19.67 8.15
CA PHE A 290 7.91 -21.05 8.38
C PHE A 290 7.87 -21.93 7.12
N SER A 291 8.71 -21.69 6.11
CA SER A 291 8.76 -22.56 4.92
C SER A 291 8.88 -24.02 5.37
N PRO A 292 8.02 -24.94 4.87
CA PRO A 292 7.18 -24.82 3.67
C PRO A 292 5.71 -24.40 3.92
N LYS A 293 5.39 -23.62 4.96
CA LYS A 293 4.01 -23.51 5.49
C LYS A 293 3.23 -22.23 5.15
N THR A 294 3.83 -21.11 4.74
CA THR A 294 3.09 -19.82 4.67
C THR A 294 3.21 -19.01 3.39
N GLY A 295 4.26 -19.17 2.59
CA GLY A 295 4.50 -18.33 1.42
C GLY A 295 4.82 -16.86 1.72
N ASN A 296 4.78 -16.41 2.98
CA ASN A 296 5.06 -15.02 3.33
C ASN A 296 6.57 -14.76 3.30
N ILE A 297 6.99 -13.71 2.59
CA ILE A 297 8.41 -13.37 2.42
C ILE A 297 9.00 -12.78 3.71
N ASN A 298 10.16 -13.30 4.10
CA ASN A 298 11.02 -12.70 5.11
C ASN A 298 11.82 -11.54 4.51
N ARG A 299 11.32 -10.31 4.59
CA ARG A 299 11.95 -9.15 3.93
C ARG A 299 13.33 -8.76 4.46
N GLN A 300 13.69 -9.16 5.68
CA GLN A 300 15.05 -9.01 6.17
C GLN A 300 16.04 -9.90 5.39
N SER A 301 15.61 -11.06 4.89
CA SER A 301 16.43 -11.87 3.97
C SER A 301 16.69 -11.14 2.64
N LEU A 302 15.76 -10.29 2.17
CA LEU A 302 15.99 -9.45 1.00
C LEU A 302 17.00 -8.34 1.30
N SER A 303 16.96 -7.73 2.48
CA SER A 303 18.01 -6.79 2.90
C SER A 303 19.39 -7.46 2.91
N GLN A 304 19.48 -8.68 3.45
CA GLN A 304 20.71 -9.50 3.40
C GLN A 304 21.14 -9.82 1.96
N LEU A 305 20.22 -10.22 1.09
CA LEU A 305 20.48 -10.44 -0.33
C LEU A 305 21.11 -9.22 -0.98
N THR A 306 20.52 -8.03 -0.78
CA THR A 306 21.06 -6.79 -1.35
C THR A 306 22.46 -6.47 -0.82
N ALA A 307 22.76 -6.80 0.44
CA ALA A 307 24.10 -6.66 1.00
C ALA A 307 25.11 -7.59 0.32
N LEU A 308 24.76 -8.86 0.11
CA LEU A 308 25.59 -9.83 -0.61
C LEU A 308 25.84 -9.44 -2.07
N VAL A 309 24.80 -8.96 -2.75
CA VAL A 309 24.94 -8.46 -4.13
C VAL A 309 25.80 -7.20 -4.17
N SER A 310 25.60 -6.27 -3.23
CA SER A 310 26.39 -5.04 -3.11
C SER A 310 27.88 -5.33 -2.93
N GLU A 311 28.24 -6.29 -2.07
CA GLU A 311 29.64 -6.69 -1.85
C GLU A 311 30.30 -7.23 -3.12
N LYS A 312 29.54 -7.92 -3.98
CA LYS A 312 30.07 -8.53 -5.20
C LYS A 312 30.05 -7.61 -6.42
N LEU A 313 28.99 -6.81 -6.57
CA LEU A 313 28.67 -6.07 -7.79
C LEU A 313 28.62 -4.54 -7.60
N GLY A 314 28.77 -4.03 -6.38
CA GLY A 314 28.79 -2.59 -6.09
C GLY A 314 27.41 -1.91 -6.17
N THR A 315 26.32 -2.67 -6.13
CA THR A 315 24.95 -2.14 -6.06
C THR A 315 24.66 -1.51 -4.70
N PRO A 316 23.58 -0.71 -4.54
CA PRO A 316 23.13 -0.27 -3.23
C PRO A 316 22.75 -1.44 -2.31
N LYS A 317 22.95 -1.26 -0.99
CA LYS A 317 22.30 -2.09 0.03
C LYS A 317 20.96 -1.45 0.37
N LEU A 318 19.90 -2.25 0.42
CA LEU A 318 18.56 -1.75 0.70
C LEU A 318 18.15 -2.17 2.11
N GLU A 319 17.80 -1.19 2.94
CA GLU A 319 17.28 -1.38 4.28
C GLU A 319 15.76 -1.40 4.25
N PHE A 320 15.18 -2.44 4.84
CA PHE A 320 13.74 -2.63 4.89
C PHE A 320 13.09 -1.97 6.12
N SER A 321 11.98 -1.26 5.91
CA SER A 321 11.13 -0.77 6.99
C SER A 321 9.67 -0.63 6.57
N TYR A 322 8.80 -0.34 7.56
CA TYR A 322 7.37 -0.15 7.36
C TYR A 322 6.94 1.29 7.62
N ALA A 323 5.96 1.78 6.86
CA ALA A 323 5.13 2.92 7.23
C ALA A 323 3.66 2.49 7.37
N ARG A 324 3.03 2.97 8.46
CA ARG A 324 1.66 2.60 8.88
C ARG A 324 0.73 3.80 9.02
N GLU A 325 1.27 5.01 8.90
CA GLU A 325 0.55 6.27 8.99
C GLU A 325 0.88 7.12 7.78
N ASN A 326 -0.03 8.04 7.42
CA ASN A 326 0.17 8.98 6.31
C ASN A 326 0.65 8.26 5.03
N LEU A 327 0.03 7.12 4.71
CA LEU A 327 0.57 6.14 3.75
C LEU A 327 0.81 6.73 2.36
N ILE A 328 -0.18 7.45 1.82
CA ILE A 328 -0.08 8.11 0.51
C ILE A 328 1.03 9.17 0.51
N GLN A 329 1.05 10.02 1.54
CA GLN A 329 2.06 11.06 1.68
C GLN A 329 3.47 10.46 1.82
N THR A 330 3.62 9.39 2.60
CA THR A 330 4.88 8.67 2.76
C THR A 330 5.36 8.06 1.44
N ALA A 331 4.45 7.46 0.67
CA ALA A 331 4.79 6.93 -0.66
C ALA A 331 5.27 8.05 -1.59
N ILE A 332 4.55 9.18 -1.67
CA ILE A 332 4.93 10.34 -2.47
C ILE A 332 6.33 10.84 -2.07
N GLU A 333 6.59 11.03 -0.77
CA GLU A 333 7.89 11.52 -0.28
C GLU A 333 9.06 10.59 -0.62
N GLN A 334 8.83 9.28 -0.68
CA GLN A 334 9.84 8.30 -1.07
C GLN A 334 10.06 8.30 -2.58
N ILE A 335 8.98 8.37 -3.35
CA ILE A 335 9.03 8.47 -4.81
C ILE A 335 9.77 9.75 -5.23
N GLU A 336 9.54 10.88 -4.57
CA GLU A 336 10.27 12.14 -4.81
C GLU A 336 11.77 12.03 -4.50
N LYS A 337 12.17 11.14 -3.58
CA LYS A 337 13.57 10.82 -3.27
C LYS A 337 14.17 9.80 -4.23
N GLY A 338 13.41 9.37 -5.24
CA GLY A 338 13.86 8.37 -6.21
C GLY A 338 13.71 6.93 -5.72
N ASN A 339 12.91 6.67 -4.68
CA ASN A 339 12.67 5.33 -4.14
C ASN A 339 11.22 4.90 -4.39
N PRO A 340 10.96 3.93 -5.29
CA PRO A 340 9.64 3.33 -5.38
C PRO A 340 9.34 2.57 -4.08
N VAL A 341 8.05 2.37 -3.81
CA VAL A 341 7.60 1.69 -2.59
C VAL A 341 6.66 0.54 -2.94
N ILE A 342 6.57 -0.47 -2.08
CA ILE A 342 5.57 -1.53 -2.23
C ILE A 342 4.38 -1.20 -1.33
N LEU A 343 3.19 -1.17 -1.91
CA LEU A 343 1.93 -0.96 -1.21
C LEU A 343 1.29 -2.30 -0.87
N GLU A 344 0.81 -2.46 0.36
CA GLU A 344 0.00 -3.62 0.76
C GLU A 344 -1.49 -3.25 0.70
N LEU A 345 -2.25 -3.96 -0.13
CA LEU A 345 -3.68 -3.80 -0.36
C LEU A 345 -4.42 -5.07 0.13
N ASP A 346 -4.56 -5.22 1.45
CA ASP A 346 -5.25 -6.35 2.08
C ASP A 346 -4.79 -7.73 1.56
N GLY A 347 -3.47 -7.98 1.68
CA GLY A 347 -2.80 -9.20 1.24
C GLY A 347 -2.43 -9.25 -0.25
N HIS A 348 -2.82 -8.25 -1.04
CA HIS A 348 -2.28 -7.99 -2.38
C HIS A 348 -1.14 -6.98 -2.31
N PHE A 349 -0.17 -7.04 -3.22
CA PHE A 349 1.01 -6.18 -3.21
C PHE A 349 1.27 -5.60 -4.60
N VAL A 350 1.52 -4.29 -4.64
CA VAL A 350 1.79 -3.53 -5.87
C VAL A 350 2.95 -2.56 -5.64
N VAL A 351 3.66 -2.17 -6.69
CA VAL A 351 4.70 -1.12 -6.59
C VAL A 351 4.09 0.22 -6.92
N ALA A 352 4.24 1.23 -6.07
CA ALA A 352 4.02 2.61 -6.44
C ALA A 352 5.34 3.25 -6.85
N ASP A 353 5.39 3.74 -8.09
CA ASP A 353 6.58 4.37 -8.67
C ASP A 353 6.33 5.82 -9.10
N GLY A 354 5.11 6.33 -8.89
CA GLY A 354 4.73 7.66 -9.32
C GLY A 354 3.51 8.23 -8.60
N PHE A 355 3.15 9.45 -8.95
CA PHE A 355 1.95 10.14 -8.45
C PHE A 355 1.39 11.08 -9.52
N THR A 356 0.08 11.34 -9.47
CA THR A 356 -0.61 12.28 -10.37
C THR A 356 -0.13 13.72 -10.18
N ASP A 357 -0.27 14.59 -11.19
CA ASP A 357 0.23 15.98 -11.12
C ASP A 357 -0.34 16.78 -9.92
N ASP A 358 -1.59 16.50 -9.55
CA ASP A 358 -2.26 17.10 -8.40
C ASP A 358 -1.93 16.41 -7.06
N ARG A 359 -1.12 15.35 -7.09
CA ARG A 359 -0.68 14.52 -5.96
C ARG A 359 -1.83 13.89 -5.18
N SER A 360 -3.00 13.73 -5.79
CA SER A 360 -4.17 13.13 -5.15
C SER A 360 -4.15 11.60 -5.19
N ASP A 361 -3.30 11.01 -6.04
CA ASP A 361 -3.26 9.57 -6.28
C ASP A 361 -1.85 9.08 -6.62
N LEU A 362 -1.63 7.77 -6.47
CA LEU A 362 -0.38 7.08 -6.79
C LEU A 362 -0.50 6.36 -8.13
N LEU A 363 0.56 6.43 -8.93
CA LEU A 363 0.75 5.57 -10.10
C LEU A 363 1.35 4.24 -9.63
N ILE A 364 0.77 3.12 -10.06
CA ILE A 364 1.13 1.79 -9.58
C ILE A 364 1.47 0.82 -10.72
N LYS A 365 2.29 -0.18 -10.39
CA LYS A 365 2.58 -1.38 -11.17
C LYS A 365 1.94 -2.56 -10.44
N ASP A 366 0.79 -2.99 -10.95
CA ASP A 366 0.04 -4.10 -10.38
C ASP A 366 0.37 -5.43 -11.11
N PRO A 367 0.96 -6.41 -10.40
CA PRO A 367 1.30 -7.71 -10.99
C PRO A 367 0.09 -8.54 -11.46
N ALA A 368 -1.11 -8.25 -10.98
CA ALA A 368 -2.29 -9.08 -11.22
C ALA A 368 -3.37 -8.40 -12.06
N TYR A 369 -3.62 -7.11 -11.81
CA TYR A 369 -4.72 -6.37 -12.41
C TYR A 369 -4.22 -5.36 -13.45
N GLU A 370 -5.06 -5.02 -14.42
CA GLU A 370 -4.79 -3.95 -15.40
C GLU A 370 -5.28 -2.61 -14.86
N VAL A 371 -4.66 -2.17 -13.76
CA VAL A 371 -4.86 -0.85 -13.15
C VAL A 371 -3.54 -0.11 -13.09
N GLU A 372 -3.60 1.21 -13.31
CA GLU A 372 -2.42 2.08 -13.36
C GLU A 372 -2.38 3.04 -12.18
N LYS A 373 -3.50 3.20 -11.46
CA LYS A 373 -3.62 4.08 -10.30
C LYS A 373 -4.14 3.36 -9.07
N LEU A 374 -3.70 3.78 -7.90
CA LEU A 374 -4.17 3.19 -6.64
C LEU A 374 -5.67 3.39 -6.44
N SER A 375 -6.24 4.55 -6.79
CA SER A 375 -7.69 4.80 -6.66
C SER A 375 -8.58 3.86 -7.48
N GLN A 376 -8.03 3.20 -8.51
CA GLN A 376 -8.74 2.22 -9.32
C GLN A 376 -8.84 0.86 -8.63
N HIS A 377 -8.04 0.62 -7.60
CA HIS A 377 -7.97 -0.66 -6.91
C HIS A 377 -9.09 -0.78 -5.84
N PRO A 378 -9.82 -1.90 -5.77
CA PRO A 378 -10.94 -2.05 -4.84
C PRO A 378 -10.51 -2.34 -3.39
N LEU A 379 -9.29 -2.84 -3.19
CA LEU A 379 -8.76 -3.16 -1.85
C LEU A 379 -8.14 -1.94 -1.18
N ALA A 380 -8.38 -1.80 0.12
CA ALA A 380 -7.87 -0.70 0.92
C ALA A 380 -6.36 -0.83 1.19
N LEU A 381 -5.65 0.30 1.10
CA LEU A 381 -4.24 0.41 1.49
C LEU A 381 -4.07 0.17 3.00
N LYS A 382 -3.22 -0.79 3.36
CA LYS A 382 -2.92 -1.19 4.74
C LYS A 382 -1.59 -0.62 5.23
N SER A 383 -0.59 -0.63 4.36
CA SER A 383 0.76 -0.24 4.73
C SER A 383 1.60 0.11 3.50
N VAL A 384 2.75 0.75 3.75
CA VAL A 384 3.79 0.97 2.75
C VAL A 384 5.06 0.28 3.23
N ARG A 385 5.66 -0.53 2.36
CA ARG A 385 6.95 -1.17 2.54
C ARG A 385 8.02 -0.31 1.89
N LEU A 386 9.05 0.00 2.66
CA LEU A 386 10.12 0.90 2.27
C LEU A 386 11.42 0.12 2.13
N PHE A 387 12.12 0.34 1.02
CA PHE A 387 13.47 -0.13 0.79
C PHE A 387 14.35 1.09 0.54
N THR A 388 15.07 1.50 1.58
CA THR A 388 15.88 2.72 1.51
C THR A 388 17.33 2.34 1.24
N PRO A 389 17.99 2.92 0.21
CA PRO A 389 19.43 2.80 0.05
C PRO A 389 20.15 3.25 1.32
N SER A 390 20.82 2.31 1.98
CA SER A 390 21.49 2.52 3.26
C SER A 390 22.89 1.94 3.20
N GLN A 391 23.79 2.43 4.05
CA GLN A 391 25.15 1.91 4.14
C GLN A 391 25.40 1.07 5.39
N THR A 392 24.52 1.07 6.40
CA THR A 392 24.90 0.49 7.70
C THR A 392 23.73 0.02 8.56
N ASP A 393 23.96 -1.14 9.17
CA ASP A 393 23.19 -1.76 10.25
C ASP A 393 21.84 -2.36 9.84
N LEU A 394 21.89 -3.60 9.32
CA LEU A 394 20.73 -4.45 9.05
C LEU A 394 20.34 -5.31 10.26
N SER A 395 20.69 -4.91 11.49
CA SER A 395 20.47 -5.72 12.68
C SER A 395 19.03 -5.60 13.20
N TYR A 396 18.44 -6.74 13.57
CA TYR A 396 17.07 -6.85 14.06
C TYR A 396 16.99 -7.98 15.10
N LEU A 397 15.99 -7.89 15.99
CA LEU A 397 15.50 -9.02 16.76
C LEU A 397 14.05 -9.28 16.34
N LYS A 398 13.72 -10.52 16.00
CA LYS A 398 12.43 -10.86 15.40
C LYS A 398 11.82 -12.10 16.05
N VAL A 399 10.55 -12.00 16.43
CA VAL A 399 9.69 -13.11 16.83
C VAL A 399 8.61 -13.27 15.77
N VAL A 400 8.49 -14.48 15.22
CA VAL A 400 7.50 -14.83 14.20
C VAL A 400 6.58 -15.90 14.77
N SER A 401 5.27 -15.77 14.57
CA SER A 401 4.29 -16.77 14.99
C SER A 401 3.16 -17.00 13.99
N ASP A 402 2.54 -18.19 14.02
CA ASP A 402 1.39 -18.56 13.17
C ASP A 402 0.03 -18.13 13.75
N GLN A 403 0.03 -17.65 15.00
CA GLN A 403 -1.13 -17.11 15.70
C GLN A 403 -0.76 -15.85 16.49
N PRO A 404 -1.72 -14.98 16.86
CA PRO A 404 -1.40 -13.75 17.57
C PRO A 404 -0.93 -14.08 19.00
N LEU A 405 0.33 -13.76 19.29
CA LEU A 405 0.94 -13.92 20.61
C LEU A 405 1.23 -12.54 21.23
N ALA A 406 1.13 -12.44 22.56
CA ALA A 406 1.63 -11.26 23.25
C ALA A 406 3.14 -11.42 23.48
N VAL A 407 3.92 -10.66 22.73
CA VAL A 407 5.39 -10.68 22.78
C VAL A 407 5.88 -9.39 23.44
N GLN A 408 6.62 -9.52 24.54
CA GLN A 408 7.27 -8.41 25.22
C GLN A 408 8.78 -8.65 25.25
N ILE A 409 9.53 -7.67 24.77
CA ILE A 409 10.99 -7.68 24.79
C ILE A 409 11.43 -6.56 25.73
N SER A 410 12.26 -6.86 26.72
CA SER A 410 12.77 -5.88 27.67
C SER A 410 14.28 -5.90 27.78
N GLN A 411 14.86 -4.74 28.08
CA GLN A 411 16.27 -4.56 28.38
C GLN A 411 16.38 -4.03 29.81
N ALA A 412 17.11 -4.74 30.67
CA ALA A 412 17.20 -4.40 32.10
C ALA A 412 15.82 -4.12 32.73
N ASP A 413 14.85 -5.00 32.47
CA ASP A 413 13.45 -4.94 32.91
C ASP A 413 12.60 -3.78 32.34
N ALA A 414 13.15 -2.91 31.51
CA ALA A 414 12.39 -1.90 30.78
C ALA A 414 11.88 -2.45 29.43
N PRO A 415 10.57 -2.39 29.13
CA PRO A 415 10.06 -2.81 27.83
C PRO A 415 10.59 -1.94 26.72
N LEU A 416 10.98 -2.57 25.61
CA LEU A 416 11.32 -1.88 24.37
C LEU A 416 10.06 -1.60 23.56
N GLU A 417 10.13 -0.58 22.71
CA GLU A 417 9.16 -0.42 21.64
C GLU A 417 9.33 -1.57 20.63
N THR A 418 8.22 -2.26 20.38
CA THR A 418 8.13 -3.32 19.37
C THR A 418 7.05 -2.97 18.37
N THR A 419 7.21 -3.44 17.15
CA THR A 419 6.13 -3.42 16.14
C THR A 419 5.70 -4.84 15.86
N THR A 420 4.39 -5.08 15.82
CA THR A 420 3.82 -6.37 15.44
C THR A 420 2.98 -6.23 14.18
N ASP A 421 3.38 -6.92 13.11
CA ASP A 421 2.67 -6.96 11.85
C ASP A 421 1.97 -8.28 11.63
N ARG A 422 0.90 -8.23 10.84
CA ARG A 422 0.16 -9.39 10.37
C ARG A 422 0.37 -9.49 8.86
N GLU A 423 1.15 -10.47 8.43
CA GLU A 423 1.37 -10.79 7.02
C GLU A 423 0.40 -11.90 6.59
N GLN A 424 -0.23 -11.71 5.44
CA GLN A 424 -1.05 -12.73 4.80
C GLN A 424 -1.14 -12.43 3.31
N LEU A 425 -0.88 -13.42 2.47
CA LEU A 425 -1.08 -13.29 1.03
C LEU A 425 -2.54 -13.47 0.64
N ARG A 426 -2.95 -12.76 -0.41
CA ARG A 426 -4.21 -12.95 -1.10
C ARG A 426 -3.98 -13.53 -2.49
N SER A 427 -4.66 -14.64 -2.79
CA SER A 427 -4.70 -15.20 -4.13
C SER A 427 -5.53 -14.34 -5.06
N THR A 428 -5.03 -14.13 -6.27
CA THR A 428 -5.62 -13.17 -7.20
C THR A 428 -6.60 -13.77 -8.21
N PHE A 429 -6.55 -15.09 -8.46
CA PHE A 429 -7.36 -15.74 -9.51
C PHE A 429 -8.19 -16.95 -9.01
N VAL A 430 -8.39 -17.08 -7.70
CA VAL A 430 -9.16 -18.17 -7.08
C VAL A 430 -10.39 -17.60 -6.37
N ASN A 431 -11.47 -18.38 -6.29
CA ASN A 431 -12.72 -18.03 -5.61
C ASN A 431 -12.49 -17.59 -4.14
N GLU A 432 -13.34 -16.69 -3.64
CA GLU A 432 -13.17 -15.96 -2.37
C GLU A 432 -12.84 -16.83 -1.14
N SER A 433 -13.34 -18.07 -1.05
CA SER A 433 -13.09 -18.94 0.11
C SER A 433 -11.66 -19.48 0.20
N ASP A 434 -10.96 -19.61 -0.93
CA ASP A 434 -9.56 -20.07 -1.02
C ASP A 434 -8.60 -18.90 -1.33
N SER A 435 -9.11 -17.66 -1.21
CA SER A 435 -8.38 -16.46 -1.63
C SER A 435 -7.32 -15.98 -0.63
N LEU A 436 -7.19 -16.59 0.55
CA LEU A 436 -6.25 -16.15 1.58
C LEU A 436 -5.27 -17.26 1.95
N GLY A 437 -3.98 -16.90 1.97
CA GLY A 437 -2.90 -17.77 2.41
C GLY A 437 -2.81 -17.85 3.93
N PRO A 438 -1.87 -18.65 4.46
CA PRO A 438 -1.61 -18.73 5.89
C PRO A 438 -1.15 -17.37 6.45
N VAL A 439 -1.62 -17.06 7.66
CA VAL A 439 -1.26 -15.83 8.36
C VAL A 439 0.07 -16.00 9.08
N THR A 440 0.83 -14.91 9.19
CA THR A 440 2.04 -14.83 10.00
C THR A 440 2.04 -13.53 10.79
N TYR A 441 2.40 -13.61 12.07
CA TYR A 441 2.59 -12.46 12.94
C TYR A 441 4.08 -12.23 13.13
N VAL A 442 4.55 -10.99 12.95
CA VAL A 442 5.96 -10.63 13.02
C VAL A 442 6.13 -9.52 14.03
N THR A 443 6.69 -9.82 15.19
CA THR A 443 7.10 -8.83 16.20
C THR A 443 8.59 -8.53 16.05
N GLU A 444 8.97 -7.26 15.89
CA GLU A 444 10.36 -6.87 15.69
C GLU A 444 10.83 -5.72 16.59
N VAL A 445 12.14 -5.74 16.86
CA VAL A 445 12.92 -4.62 17.40
C VAL A 445 13.99 -4.28 16.38
N THR A 446 14.01 -3.04 15.94
CA THR A 446 14.98 -2.56 14.95
C THR A 446 16.27 -2.12 15.62
N LYS A 447 17.42 -2.47 15.03
CA LYS A 447 18.77 -2.07 15.45
C LYS A 447 19.07 -2.23 16.95
N PRO A 448 18.68 -3.35 17.61
CA PRO A 448 18.88 -3.53 19.06
C PRO A 448 20.36 -3.46 19.43
N ALA A 449 20.70 -2.80 20.55
CA ALA A 449 22.08 -2.75 21.03
C ALA A 449 22.62 -4.14 21.43
N SER A 450 23.93 -4.37 21.35
CA SER A 450 24.52 -5.59 21.91
C SER A 450 24.40 -5.60 23.44
N SER A 451 23.50 -6.41 23.97
CA SER A 451 23.08 -6.41 25.38
C SER A 451 22.35 -7.72 25.73
N GLY A 452 22.12 -7.93 27.03
CA GLY A 452 21.13 -8.88 27.52
C GLY A 452 19.70 -8.34 27.36
N TYR A 453 18.79 -9.21 26.92
CA TYR A 453 17.37 -8.97 26.77
C TYR A 453 16.55 -10.10 27.42
N THR A 454 15.38 -9.76 27.96
CA THR A 454 14.38 -10.73 28.39
C THR A 454 13.24 -10.73 27.39
N ILE A 455 12.88 -11.91 26.88
CA ILE A 455 11.80 -12.09 25.92
C ILE A 455 10.71 -12.90 26.61
N THR A 456 9.51 -12.32 26.72
CA THR A 456 8.32 -12.98 27.24
C THR A 456 7.34 -13.18 26.09
N ILE A 457 6.93 -14.43 25.87
CA ILE A 457 5.97 -14.83 24.85
C ILE A 457 4.80 -15.48 25.56
N ASP A 458 3.63 -14.84 25.54
CA ASP A 458 2.43 -15.36 26.15
C ASP A 458 1.50 -15.95 25.08
N ASN A 459 1.32 -17.27 25.15
CA ASN A 459 0.34 -18.00 24.36
C ASN A 459 -0.94 -18.17 25.19
N SER A 460 -1.81 -17.18 25.13
CA SER A 460 -3.12 -17.18 25.79
C SER A 460 -4.18 -18.05 25.07
N SER A 461 -3.82 -18.65 23.92
CA SER A 461 -4.72 -19.56 23.20
C SER A 461 -4.78 -20.94 23.87
N ASN A 462 -5.78 -21.74 23.52
CA ASN A 462 -5.90 -23.12 24.00
C ASN A 462 -5.12 -24.13 23.13
N GLN A 463 -4.33 -23.66 22.16
CA GLN A 463 -3.60 -24.51 21.22
C GLN A 463 -2.11 -24.13 21.18
N PRO A 464 -1.22 -25.07 20.85
CA PRO A 464 0.18 -24.74 20.63
C PRO A 464 0.37 -23.75 19.47
N ALA A 465 1.32 -22.82 19.61
CA ALA A 465 1.71 -21.83 18.59
C ALA A 465 3.01 -22.27 17.92
N ALA A 466 3.16 -22.21 16.60
CA ALA A 466 4.50 -22.25 16.00
C ALA A 466 5.20 -20.91 16.22
N VAL A 467 6.42 -20.94 16.75
CA VAL A 467 7.20 -19.72 17.04
C VAL A 467 8.63 -19.87 16.56
N GLN A 468 9.09 -18.86 15.83
CA GLN A 468 10.48 -18.68 15.46
C GLN A 468 11.04 -17.39 16.09
N LEU A 469 12.17 -17.48 16.78
CA LEU A 469 12.94 -16.33 17.25
C LEU A 469 14.24 -16.27 16.45
N SER A 470 14.51 -15.14 15.82
CA SER A 470 15.74 -14.91 15.05
C SER A 470 16.43 -13.61 15.47
N SER A 471 17.75 -13.63 15.49
CA SER A 471 18.59 -12.43 15.56
C SER A 471 19.28 -12.17 14.22
N TYR A 472 19.34 -10.92 13.81
CA TYR A 472 20.06 -10.48 12.62
C TYR A 472 21.25 -9.62 13.03
N GLN A 473 22.40 -9.86 12.42
CA GLN A 473 23.65 -9.10 12.60
C GLN A 473 23.65 -7.82 11.75
N THR A 474 24.66 -6.96 11.92
CA THR A 474 24.78 -5.70 11.16
C THR A 474 24.91 -5.89 9.66
N ASN A 475 25.44 -7.03 9.21
CA ASN A 475 25.51 -7.45 7.81
C ASN A 475 24.21 -8.12 7.30
N GLY A 476 23.19 -8.26 8.14
CA GLY A 476 21.93 -8.92 7.82
C GLY A 476 21.96 -10.44 7.96
N SER A 477 23.08 -11.04 8.38
CA SER A 477 23.16 -12.49 8.63
C SER A 477 22.17 -12.89 9.72
N GLU A 478 21.33 -13.86 9.40
CA GLU A 478 20.35 -14.42 10.33
C GLU A 478 20.95 -15.56 11.18
N GLN A 479 20.55 -15.60 12.45
CA GLN A 479 20.67 -16.76 13.32
C GLN A 479 19.31 -17.09 13.92
N THR A 480 18.81 -18.29 13.63
CA THR A 480 17.62 -18.84 14.30
C THR A 480 18.00 -19.29 15.72
N LEU A 481 17.36 -18.68 16.71
CA LEU A 481 17.58 -18.91 18.14
C LEU A 481 16.54 -19.87 18.75
N LEU A 482 15.34 -19.85 18.21
CA LEU A 482 14.21 -20.70 18.58
C LEU A 482 13.43 -21.06 17.32
N ASP A 483 13.05 -22.32 17.16
CA ASP A 483 12.09 -22.77 16.15
C ASP A 483 11.36 -23.98 16.72
N GLN A 484 10.23 -23.75 17.37
CA GLN A 484 9.46 -24.79 18.04
C GLN A 484 7.99 -24.42 18.21
N SER A 485 7.18 -25.41 18.60
CA SER A 485 5.81 -25.17 19.03
C SER A 485 5.75 -24.83 20.52
N LEU A 486 5.13 -23.72 20.89
CA LEU A 486 4.92 -23.30 22.28
C LEU A 486 3.51 -23.68 22.73
N ASP A 487 3.42 -24.52 23.76
CA ASP A 487 2.17 -24.85 24.44
C ASP A 487 1.50 -23.59 25.05
N PRO A 488 0.20 -23.65 25.38
CA PRO A 488 -0.48 -22.59 26.13
C PRO A 488 0.27 -22.20 27.41
N GLY A 489 0.38 -20.89 27.66
CA GLY A 489 1.06 -20.32 28.82
C GLY A 489 2.14 -19.30 28.46
N THR A 490 2.84 -18.84 29.49
CA THR A 490 3.89 -17.83 29.37
C THR A 490 5.26 -18.48 29.28
N HIS A 491 6.02 -18.13 28.25
CA HIS A 491 7.37 -18.63 28.00
C HIS A 491 8.36 -17.48 28.10
N GLN A 492 9.44 -17.65 28.86
CA GLN A 492 10.45 -16.62 29.06
C GLN A 492 11.84 -17.09 28.65
N TYR A 493 12.60 -16.18 28.04
CA TYR A 493 13.95 -16.42 27.55
C TYR A 493 14.86 -15.25 27.90
N ASN A 494 16.11 -15.57 28.27
CA ASN A 494 17.20 -14.61 28.32
C ASN A 494 17.97 -14.70 27.00
N LEU A 495 18.15 -13.57 26.33
CA LEU A 495 18.92 -13.44 25.11
C LEU A 495 20.14 -12.56 25.35
N GLU A 496 21.33 -13.11 25.16
CA GLU A 496 22.57 -12.34 25.00
C GLU A 496 22.73 -12.00 23.51
N TYR A 497 22.27 -10.81 23.11
CA TYR A 497 22.28 -10.40 21.70
C TYR A 497 23.62 -9.78 21.30
N GLN A 498 24.12 -10.17 20.12
CA GLN A 498 25.38 -9.72 19.54
C GLN A 498 25.16 -9.22 18.10
N LYS A 499 25.71 -8.04 17.78
CA LYS A 499 25.60 -7.42 16.45
C LYS A 499 26.57 -7.98 15.41
N GLU A 500 27.72 -8.47 15.88
CA GLU A 500 28.87 -8.86 15.05
C GLU A 500 29.25 -10.35 15.20
N SER A 501 28.49 -11.10 15.99
CA SER A 501 28.73 -12.52 16.26
C SER A 501 27.43 -13.23 16.62
N GLU A 502 27.50 -14.53 16.88
CA GLU A 502 26.33 -15.31 17.28
C GLU A 502 25.78 -14.83 18.62
N SER A 503 24.47 -14.62 18.66
CA SER A 503 23.70 -14.39 19.87
C SER A 503 23.44 -15.72 20.60
N LYS A 504 23.14 -15.65 21.90
CA LYS A 504 22.88 -16.82 22.72
C LYS A 504 21.56 -16.73 23.45
N LEU A 505 20.69 -17.71 23.23
CA LEU A 505 19.40 -17.83 23.90
C LEU A 505 19.46 -18.86 25.03
N THR A 506 18.90 -18.53 26.18
CA THR A 506 18.69 -19.45 27.31
C THR A 506 17.26 -19.37 27.77
N ALA A 507 16.52 -20.49 27.73
CA ALA A 507 15.19 -20.54 28.32
C ALA A 507 15.28 -20.26 29.83
N ILE A 508 14.50 -19.30 30.32
CA ILE A 508 14.25 -19.17 31.75
C ILE A 508 13.31 -20.32 32.04
N LYS A 509 13.88 -21.43 32.56
CA LYS A 509 13.03 -22.50 33.09
C LYS A 509 12.14 -21.83 34.12
N GLU A 510 10.84 -21.77 33.84
CA GLU A 510 9.86 -21.65 34.89
C GLU A 510 10.26 -22.71 35.92
N GLN A 511 10.81 -22.27 37.04
CA GLN A 511 10.42 -22.89 38.30
C GLN A 511 8.93 -22.56 38.45
N ALA A 512 8.08 -23.21 37.64
CA ALA A 512 6.78 -23.56 38.13
C ALA A 512 7.12 -24.35 39.39
N GLU A 513 6.96 -23.73 40.56
CA GLU A 513 7.05 -24.44 41.82
C GLU A 513 6.06 -25.59 41.67
N ALA A 514 6.55 -26.79 41.37
CA ALA A 514 5.72 -27.97 41.36
C ALA A 514 4.96 -27.92 42.69
N PRO A 515 3.61 -27.96 42.67
CA PRO A 515 2.82 -27.71 43.87
C PRO A 515 3.41 -28.56 44.98
N SER A 516 3.72 -27.92 46.11
CA SER A 516 4.53 -28.55 47.15
C SER A 516 3.97 -29.94 47.41
N LEU A 517 4.82 -30.91 47.73
CA LEU A 517 4.36 -32.28 47.97
C LEU A 517 3.21 -32.32 49.00
N SER A 518 3.23 -31.40 49.95
CA SER A 518 2.11 -31.13 50.87
C SER A 518 0.82 -30.68 50.19
N ASP A 519 0.87 -29.73 49.26
CA ASP A 519 -0.31 -29.25 48.53
C ASP A 519 -0.88 -30.33 47.63
N THR A 520 -0.02 -31.10 46.96
CA THR A 520 -0.43 -32.28 46.18
C THR A 520 -1.17 -33.29 47.07
N ILE A 521 -0.64 -33.61 48.26
CA ILE A 521 -1.30 -34.53 49.21
C ILE A 521 -2.65 -33.98 49.69
N ARG A 522 -2.72 -32.69 50.03
CA ARG A 522 -3.96 -32.03 50.48
C ARG A 522 -5.03 -32.03 49.38
N GLN A 523 -4.63 -31.74 48.15
CA GLN A 523 -5.53 -31.71 46.99
C GLN A 523 -6.04 -33.12 46.68
N LEU A 524 -5.15 -34.12 46.61
CA LEU A 524 -5.57 -35.52 46.41
C LEU A 524 -6.48 -36.04 47.53
N ARG A 525 -6.33 -35.53 48.76
CA ARG A 525 -7.25 -35.83 49.88
C ARG A 525 -8.63 -35.19 49.66
N LYS A 526 -8.67 -33.92 49.25
CA LYS A 526 -9.89 -33.17 48.91
C LYS A 526 -10.67 -33.86 47.79
N ASP A 527 -9.96 -34.33 46.77
CA ASP A 527 -10.53 -35.01 45.59
C ASP A 527 -10.85 -36.49 45.84
N ARG A 528 -10.73 -36.97 47.08
CA ARG A 528 -10.95 -38.37 47.49
C ARG A 528 -10.10 -39.39 46.72
N GLN A 529 -8.97 -38.96 46.16
CA GLN A 529 -7.96 -39.82 45.55
C GLN A 529 -7.06 -40.46 46.62
N ILE A 530 -6.83 -39.76 47.74
CA ILE A 530 -6.41 -40.36 49.02
C ILE A 530 -7.67 -40.49 49.89
N ARG A 531 -8.17 -41.71 50.02
CA ARG A 531 -9.45 -42.01 50.69
C ARG A 531 -9.30 -42.17 52.20
N SER A 532 -8.13 -42.60 52.66
CA SER A 532 -7.83 -42.77 54.08
C SER A 532 -7.24 -41.49 54.69
N ALA A 533 -7.94 -40.91 55.65
CA ALA A 533 -7.45 -39.75 56.40
C ALA A 533 -6.14 -40.05 57.17
N ARG A 534 -6.00 -41.28 57.68
CA ARG A 534 -4.77 -41.72 58.37
C ARG A 534 -3.59 -41.77 57.42
N VAL A 535 -3.79 -42.23 56.19
CA VAL A 535 -2.73 -42.26 55.15
C VAL A 535 -2.35 -40.85 54.74
N ALA A 536 -3.30 -39.96 54.49
CA ALA A 536 -3.01 -38.56 54.18
C ALA A 536 -2.20 -37.88 55.29
N GLN A 537 -2.59 -38.07 56.55
CA GLN A 537 -1.87 -37.50 57.70
C GLN A 537 -0.44 -38.06 57.84
N ALA A 538 -0.25 -39.37 57.62
CA ALA A 538 1.06 -40.00 57.65
C ALA A 538 1.98 -39.52 56.51
N LEU A 539 1.42 -39.24 55.33
CA LEU A 539 2.19 -38.66 54.23
C LEU A 539 2.58 -37.21 54.55
N LEU A 540 1.63 -36.39 55.05
CA LEU A 540 1.90 -35.00 55.42
C LEU A 540 2.96 -34.86 56.53
N SER A 541 2.98 -35.76 57.52
CA SER A 541 3.99 -35.74 58.59
C SER A 541 5.39 -36.14 58.12
N LEU A 542 5.51 -36.74 56.94
CA LEU A 542 6.77 -37.14 56.33
C LEU A 542 7.27 -36.12 55.28
N VAL A 543 6.47 -35.11 54.93
CA VAL A 543 6.91 -34.05 54.02
C VAL A 543 8.06 -33.28 54.68
N PRO A 544 9.27 -33.28 54.09
CA PRO A 544 10.40 -32.58 54.66
C PRO A 544 10.20 -31.06 54.53
N PRO A 545 10.71 -30.25 55.47
CA PRO A 545 10.70 -28.79 55.32
C PRO A 545 11.55 -28.36 54.11
N PRO A 546 11.17 -27.29 53.40
CA PRO A 546 11.68 -26.93 52.07
C PRO A 546 13.20 -26.65 51.98
N LEU A 547 13.91 -26.48 53.10
CA LEU A 547 15.27 -25.92 53.14
C LEU A 547 16.35 -26.85 53.75
N LYS A 548 16.16 -28.17 53.80
CA LYS A 548 17.18 -29.10 54.35
C LYS A 548 17.59 -30.21 53.39
N HIS A 549 18.63 -29.96 52.59
CA HIS A 549 19.37 -30.99 51.84
C HIS A 549 20.25 -31.81 52.80
N ASN A 550 19.75 -32.95 53.28
CA ASN A 550 20.55 -33.86 54.09
C ASN A 550 20.06 -35.32 53.98
N LYS A 551 20.89 -36.25 54.47
CA LYS A 551 20.59 -37.69 54.48
C LYS A 551 19.27 -38.04 55.19
N LYS A 552 18.81 -37.22 56.14
CA LYS A 552 17.53 -37.42 56.87
C LYS A 552 16.33 -37.14 55.96
N THR A 553 16.40 -36.13 55.11
CA THR A 553 15.36 -35.79 54.11
C THR A 553 15.15 -36.91 53.11
N VAL A 554 16.22 -37.46 52.53
CA VAL A 554 16.14 -38.62 51.62
C VAL A 554 15.55 -39.85 52.31
N LYS A 555 15.88 -40.08 53.59
CA LYS A 555 15.31 -41.19 54.38
C LYS A 555 13.79 -41.03 54.55
N LEU A 556 13.29 -39.83 54.86
CA LEU A 556 11.85 -39.55 54.99
C LEU A 556 11.12 -39.77 53.67
N LEU A 557 11.66 -39.27 52.55
CA LEU A 557 11.08 -39.47 51.22
C LEU A 557 11.04 -40.95 50.81
N ARG A 558 12.06 -41.74 51.16
CA ARG A 558 12.06 -43.20 50.93
C ARG A 558 10.99 -43.93 51.75
N ILE A 559 10.77 -43.52 53.01
CA ILE A 559 9.68 -44.04 53.84
C ILE A 559 8.32 -43.67 53.22
N MET A 560 8.18 -42.43 52.78
CA MET A 560 6.95 -41.95 52.15
C MET A 560 6.65 -42.72 50.85
N ARG A 561 7.68 -42.95 50.01
CA ARG A 561 7.59 -43.80 48.81
C ARG A 561 7.11 -45.21 49.14
N LEU A 562 7.60 -45.80 50.23
CA LEU A 562 7.20 -47.14 50.68
C LEU A 562 5.71 -47.15 51.07
N ILE A 563 5.25 -46.16 51.85
CA ILE A 563 3.84 -46.03 52.25
C ILE A 563 2.93 -45.91 51.02
N VAL A 564 3.29 -45.06 50.05
CA VAL A 564 2.51 -44.93 48.80
C VAL A 564 2.51 -46.24 48.02
N LYS A 565 3.66 -46.93 47.90
CA LYS A 565 3.80 -48.20 47.17
C LYS A 565 3.01 -49.35 47.80
N THR A 566 2.98 -49.47 49.13
CA THR A 566 2.31 -50.57 49.83
C THR A 566 0.85 -50.30 50.16
N SER A 567 0.40 -49.04 50.09
CA SER A 567 -1.00 -48.68 50.33
C SER A 567 -1.95 -49.42 49.38
N PRO A 568 -2.99 -50.10 49.91
CA PRO A 568 -4.06 -50.71 49.12
C PRO A 568 -4.78 -49.69 48.23
N LYS A 569 -5.31 -50.16 47.09
CA LYS A 569 -6.13 -49.33 46.16
C LYS A 569 -7.37 -48.71 46.83
N LEU A 570 -7.83 -49.31 47.94
CA LEU A 570 -8.93 -48.77 48.75
C LEU A 570 -8.55 -47.48 49.48
N PHE A 571 -7.26 -47.24 49.76
CA PHE A 571 -6.78 -46.08 50.52
C PHE A 571 -6.16 -44.99 49.64
N ILE A 572 -5.49 -45.37 48.55
CA ILE A 572 -4.94 -44.46 47.54
C ILE A 572 -5.35 -44.97 46.16
N SER A 573 -5.96 -44.12 45.35
CA SER A 573 -6.32 -44.47 43.97
C SER A 573 -5.07 -44.77 43.13
N PRO A 574 -5.19 -45.53 42.03
CA PRO A 574 -4.08 -45.74 41.11
C PRO A 574 -3.48 -44.42 40.59
N TYR A 575 -4.33 -43.43 40.27
CA TYR A 575 -3.90 -42.10 39.83
C TYR A 575 -3.03 -41.37 40.87
N ALA A 576 -3.54 -41.25 42.11
CA ALA A 576 -2.77 -40.62 43.19
C ALA A 576 -1.46 -41.35 43.48
N LYS A 577 -1.46 -42.67 43.34
CA LYS A 577 -0.28 -43.50 43.57
C LYS A 577 0.82 -43.21 42.54
N THR A 578 0.48 -43.15 41.26
CA THR A 578 1.43 -42.80 40.20
C THR A 578 1.97 -41.39 40.41
N LEU A 579 1.08 -40.39 40.56
CA LEU A 579 1.46 -38.99 40.72
C LEU A 579 2.41 -38.78 41.92
N LEU A 580 2.08 -39.33 43.09
CA LEU A 580 2.92 -39.22 44.28
C LEU A 580 4.26 -39.95 44.12
N LEU A 581 4.29 -41.13 43.49
CA LEU A 581 5.54 -41.87 43.29
C LEU A 581 6.50 -41.11 42.36
N ASP A 582 5.98 -40.47 41.32
CA ASP A 582 6.77 -39.68 40.38
C ASP A 582 7.33 -38.41 41.04
N GLN A 583 6.50 -37.67 41.77
CA GLN A 583 6.95 -36.49 42.53
C GLN A 583 7.99 -36.88 43.60
N ILE A 584 7.77 -37.96 44.37
CA ILE A 584 8.73 -38.42 45.39
C ILE A 584 10.05 -38.84 44.74
N LYS A 585 10.01 -39.49 43.58
CA LYS A 585 11.21 -39.92 42.85
C LYS A 585 12.03 -38.71 42.41
N LEU A 586 11.39 -37.66 41.87
CA LEU A 586 12.04 -36.41 41.50
C LEU A 586 12.68 -35.72 42.72
N LEU A 587 11.96 -35.63 43.84
CA LEU A 587 12.51 -35.06 45.06
C LEU A 587 13.69 -35.86 45.59
N ILE A 588 13.64 -37.19 45.59
CA ILE A 588 14.79 -38.02 45.98
C ILE A 588 16.00 -37.74 45.08
N ALA A 589 15.82 -37.58 43.78
CA ALA A 589 16.90 -37.25 42.85
C ALA A 589 17.50 -35.86 43.12
N ASN A 590 16.67 -34.88 43.50
CA ASN A 590 17.13 -33.52 43.81
C ASN A 590 17.79 -33.38 45.19
N TYR A 591 17.54 -34.32 46.12
CA TYR A 591 18.11 -34.32 47.48
C TYR A 591 19.23 -35.35 47.70
N SER A 592 19.48 -36.24 46.72
CA SER A 592 20.60 -37.20 46.74
C SER A 592 21.84 -36.56 46.14
#